data_AF-A0A9Q9REA9-F1
#
_entry.id   AF-A0A9Q9REA9-F1
#
_cell.length_a   1.000
_cell.length_b   1.000
_cell.length_c   1.000
_cell.angle_alpha   90.00
_cell.angle_beta   90.00
_cell.angle_gamma   90.00
#
_symmetry.space_group_name_H-M   'P 1'
#
loop_
_entity.id
_entity.type
_entity.pdbx_description
1 polymer ?
#
loop_
_entity_poly.entity_id
_entity_poly.type
_entity_poly.pdbx_seq_one_letter_code
_entity_poly.pdbx_strand_id
1 'polypeptide(L)'
;MSRTTRSTTKRLTRLQTSAPAPPNSPSTPLETKLFPTPSAFESYLSLNHATNTTGLWLKIAKKTSPTPSITYDQALDTALCYGWIDGQRKSHDASHFIQRFTPRRKKSLWSQRNVNKVADLIAAGRMTPAGQAEVDAAMEDGRWEKAYSSSSNAVVPEDFQNALEGNEAAGEFWTGHDIPTK
;
A
#
# COMPACT_ATOMS: atom_id res chain seq x y z
N MET A 1 -49.82 45.81 34.01
CA MET A 1 -49.15 45.82 32.69
C MET A 1 -47.67 45.52 32.91
N SER A 2 -47.14 44.59 32.12
CA SER A 2 -46.11 43.62 32.50
C SER A 2 -44.67 44.14 32.51
N ARG A 3 -43.87 43.55 33.41
CA ARG A 3 -42.42 43.77 33.59
C ARG A 3 -41.63 43.06 32.49
N THR A 4 -40.68 43.76 31.89
CA THR A 4 -39.64 43.20 31.02
C THR A 4 -38.43 42.83 31.86
N THR A 5 -38.05 41.55 31.89
CA THR A 5 -36.73 41.11 32.37
C THR A 5 -35.98 40.39 31.26
N ARG A 6 -34.76 40.86 31.00
CA ARG A 6 -33.84 40.42 29.95
C ARG A 6 -33.01 39.28 30.52
N SER A 7 -33.25 38.04 30.08
CA SER A 7 -32.43 36.88 30.48
C SER A 7 -31.17 36.81 29.62
N THR A 8 -30.01 36.92 30.25
CA THR A 8 -28.70 36.81 29.61
C THR A 8 -28.14 35.42 29.91
N THR A 9 -28.20 34.50 28.94
CA THR A 9 -27.60 33.16 29.09
C THR A 9 -26.10 33.24 28.84
N LYS A 10 -25.30 33.07 29.91
CA LYS A 10 -23.85 32.86 29.83
C LYS A 10 -23.56 31.51 29.16
N ARG A 11 -22.87 31.55 28.02
CA ARG A 11 -22.30 30.37 27.34
C ARG A 11 -21.10 29.88 28.15
N LEU A 12 -21.23 28.71 28.78
CA LEU A 12 -20.12 28.01 29.44
C LEU A 12 -19.22 27.38 28.36
N THR A 13 -18.04 27.96 28.15
CA THR A 13 -17.00 27.40 27.29
C THR A 13 -16.36 26.21 28.01
N ARG A 14 -16.66 24.98 27.58
CA ARG A 14 -15.99 23.77 28.05
C ARG A 14 -14.60 23.72 27.41
N LEU A 15 -13.54 23.95 28.19
CA LEU A 15 -12.18 23.64 27.78
C LEU A 15 -12.08 22.12 27.59
N GLN A 16 -11.98 21.66 26.34
CA GLN A 16 -11.58 20.29 26.03
C GLN A 16 -10.06 20.21 26.19
N THR A 17 -9.59 19.70 27.33
CA THR A 17 -8.24 19.19 27.46
C THR A 17 -8.17 17.85 26.71
N SER A 18 -7.57 17.84 25.52
CA SER A 18 -7.19 16.60 24.83
C SER A 18 -6.12 15.88 25.65
N ALA A 19 -6.38 14.63 26.02
CA ALA A 19 -5.34 13.76 26.56
C ALA A 19 -4.21 13.59 25.52
N PRO A 20 -2.93 13.59 25.93
CA PRO A 20 -1.83 13.32 25.01
C PRO A 20 -2.01 11.91 24.41
N ALA A 21 -1.73 11.79 23.11
CA ALA A 21 -1.71 10.51 22.41
C ALA A 21 -0.84 9.51 23.20
N PRO A 22 -1.26 8.22 23.31
CA PRO A 22 -0.49 7.23 24.03
C PRO A 22 0.93 7.13 23.41
N PRO A 23 1.97 6.93 24.23
CA PRO A 23 3.33 6.78 23.72
C PRO A 23 3.37 5.61 22.73
N ASN A 24 3.94 5.85 21.54
CA ASN A 24 4.16 4.83 20.53
C ASN A 24 4.85 3.62 21.19
N SER A 25 4.13 2.50 21.30
CA SER A 25 4.72 1.24 21.75
C SER A 25 5.98 0.95 20.91
N PRO A 26 7.08 0.49 21.52
CA PRO A 26 8.27 0.14 20.75
C PRO A 26 7.89 -0.95 19.75
N SER A 27 7.86 -0.60 18.47
CA SER A 27 7.61 -1.57 17.41
C SER A 27 8.80 -2.52 17.36
N THR A 28 8.57 -3.81 17.60
CA THR A 28 9.59 -4.83 17.34
C THR A 28 10.14 -4.62 15.93
N PRO A 29 11.46 -4.48 15.75
CA PRO A 29 12.04 -4.28 14.42
C PRO A 29 11.65 -5.45 13.52
N LEU A 30 11.10 -5.14 12.35
CA LEU A 30 10.79 -6.16 11.34
C LEU A 30 12.07 -6.87 10.90
N GLU A 31 12.02 -8.19 10.86
CA GLU A 31 13.13 -9.01 10.41
C GLU A 31 13.48 -8.71 8.95
N THR A 32 14.78 -8.64 8.63
CA THR A 32 15.27 -8.51 7.25
C THR A 32 15.85 -9.84 6.77
N LYS A 33 15.31 -10.39 5.67
CA LYS A 33 15.75 -11.67 5.08
C LYS A 33 16.08 -11.53 3.60
N LEU A 34 17.03 -12.34 3.11
CA LEU A 34 17.33 -12.51 1.69
C LEU A 34 16.92 -13.92 1.26
N PHE A 35 16.28 -14.03 0.10
CA PHE A 35 15.94 -15.32 -0.50
C PHE A 35 16.59 -15.42 -1.89
N PRO A 36 17.34 -16.49 -2.18
CA PRO A 36 18.04 -16.63 -3.46
C PRO A 36 17.08 -16.93 -4.62
N THR A 37 15.93 -17.56 -4.33
CA THR A 37 14.98 -18.03 -5.36
C THR A 37 13.51 -17.84 -4.92
N PRO A 38 12.56 -17.86 -5.88
CA PRO A 38 11.13 -17.89 -5.57
C PRO A 38 10.74 -19.05 -4.66
N SER A 39 11.29 -20.25 -4.91
CA SER A 39 11.01 -21.45 -4.11
C SER A 39 11.49 -21.32 -2.66
N ALA A 40 12.62 -20.65 -2.40
CA ALA A 40 13.09 -20.39 -1.04
C ALA A 40 12.15 -19.44 -0.27
N PHE A 41 11.61 -18.43 -0.95
CA PHE A 41 10.64 -17.52 -0.33
C PHE A 41 9.28 -18.19 -0.12
N GLU A 42 8.84 -19.01 -1.08
CA GLU A 42 7.65 -19.86 -0.97
C GLU A 42 7.73 -20.81 0.21
N SER A 43 8.87 -21.49 0.38
CA SER A 43 9.13 -22.36 1.55
C SER A 43 9.06 -21.61 2.88
N TYR A 44 9.51 -20.35 2.90
CA TYR A 44 9.35 -19.53 4.10
C TYR A 44 7.88 -19.17 4.35
N LEU A 45 7.16 -18.72 3.31
CA LEU A 45 5.76 -18.32 3.46
C LEU A 45 4.88 -19.51 3.83
N SER A 46 5.09 -20.70 3.26
CA SER A 46 4.31 -21.89 3.61
C SER A 46 4.30 -22.19 5.12
N LEU A 47 5.42 -21.92 5.79
CA LEU A 47 5.59 -22.12 7.24
C LEU A 47 5.16 -20.92 8.09
N ASN A 48 5.24 -19.70 7.56
CA ASN A 48 5.16 -18.48 8.37
C ASN A 48 4.00 -17.54 8.02
N HIS A 49 3.31 -17.72 6.88
CA HIS A 49 2.33 -16.75 6.38
C HIS A 49 1.16 -16.52 7.36
N ALA A 50 0.76 -17.55 8.10
CA ALA A 50 -0.35 -17.50 9.04
C ALA A 50 0.05 -16.95 10.43
N THR A 51 1.30 -17.16 10.85
CA THR A 51 1.77 -16.80 12.20
C THR A 51 2.49 -15.45 12.24
N ASN A 52 3.17 -15.06 11.15
CA ASN A 52 3.85 -13.78 11.05
C ASN A 52 2.88 -12.66 10.64
N THR A 53 2.25 -12.03 11.62
CA THR A 53 1.30 -10.93 11.41
C THR A 53 1.98 -9.58 11.15
N THR A 54 3.26 -9.44 11.49
CA THR A 54 4.02 -8.20 11.33
C THR A 54 4.64 -8.04 9.93
N GLY A 55 4.93 -9.16 9.27
CA GLY A 55 5.64 -9.22 7.99
C GLY A 55 7.16 -9.26 8.12
N LEU A 56 7.85 -8.93 7.03
CA LEU A 56 9.32 -8.88 6.95
C LEU A 56 9.80 -7.84 5.92
N TRP A 57 11.07 -7.47 6.02
CA TRP A 57 11.82 -6.79 4.97
C TRP A 57 12.57 -7.80 4.12
N LEU A 58 12.23 -7.87 2.83
CA LEU A 58 12.91 -8.75 1.88
C LEU A 58 14.03 -7.98 1.20
N LYS A 59 15.27 -8.42 1.39
CA LYS A 59 16.48 -7.86 0.75
C LYS A 59 16.57 -8.39 -0.68
N ILE A 60 16.46 -7.47 -1.64
CA ILE A 60 16.46 -7.75 -3.08
C ILE A 60 17.73 -7.15 -3.70
N ALA A 61 18.46 -7.98 -4.44
CA ALA A 61 19.62 -7.61 -5.22
C ALA A 61 19.24 -6.60 -6.32
N LYS A 62 20.00 -5.51 -6.41
CA LYS A 62 20.02 -4.61 -7.56
C LYS A 62 20.67 -5.35 -8.74
N LYS A 63 20.43 -4.88 -9.96
CA LYS A 63 21.05 -5.42 -11.19
C LYS A 63 22.58 -5.45 -11.14
N THR A 64 23.20 -4.58 -10.35
CA THR A 64 24.65 -4.46 -10.16
C THR A 64 25.20 -5.36 -9.05
N SER A 65 24.36 -6.11 -8.35
CA SER A 65 24.80 -6.99 -7.27
C SER A 65 25.57 -8.19 -7.82
N PRO A 66 26.72 -8.57 -7.22
CA PRO A 66 27.41 -9.81 -7.56
C PRO A 66 26.66 -11.06 -7.07
N THR A 67 25.76 -10.89 -6.09
CA THR A 67 24.96 -11.98 -5.51
C THR A 67 23.52 -11.85 -5.96
N PRO A 68 22.98 -12.82 -6.73
CA PRO A 68 21.58 -12.78 -7.15
C PRO A 68 20.64 -13.08 -5.98
N SER A 69 19.42 -12.54 -6.06
CA SER A 69 18.29 -12.87 -5.19
C SER A 69 17.04 -13.10 -6.04
N ILE A 70 15.95 -13.51 -5.40
CA ILE A 70 14.61 -13.38 -5.97
C ILE A 70 14.38 -11.94 -6.46
N THR A 71 13.72 -11.80 -7.62
CA THR A 71 13.31 -10.49 -8.13
C THR A 71 12.09 -9.97 -7.39
N TYR A 72 11.82 -8.66 -7.49
CA TYR A 72 10.62 -8.06 -6.91
C TYR A 72 9.33 -8.71 -7.44
N ASP A 73 9.23 -8.91 -8.76
CA ASP A 73 8.01 -9.47 -9.36
C ASP A 73 7.77 -10.91 -8.92
N GLN A 74 8.82 -11.73 -8.87
CA GLN A 74 8.72 -13.08 -8.33
C GLN A 74 8.33 -13.08 -6.84
N ALA A 75 8.88 -12.16 -6.05
CA ALA A 75 8.53 -12.03 -4.64
C ALA A 75 7.07 -11.61 -4.46
N LEU A 76 6.58 -10.68 -5.27
CA LEU A 76 5.19 -10.25 -5.25
C LEU A 76 4.25 -11.37 -5.65
N ASP A 77 4.56 -12.10 -6.73
CA ASP A 77 3.74 -13.22 -7.19
C ASP A 77 3.62 -14.29 -6.09
N THR A 78 4.74 -14.69 -5.49
CA THR A 78 4.72 -15.63 -4.36
C THR A 78 3.94 -15.04 -3.17
N ALA A 79 4.11 -13.76 -2.83
CA ALA A 79 3.38 -13.15 -1.72
C ALA A 79 1.86 -13.18 -1.95
N LEU A 80 1.38 -12.86 -3.16
CA LEU A 80 -0.04 -12.90 -3.52
C LEU A 80 -0.63 -14.30 -3.36
N CYS A 81 0.13 -15.35 -3.73
CA CYS A 81 -0.30 -16.73 -3.54
C CYS A 81 -0.61 -17.08 -2.08
N TYR A 82 0.00 -16.41 -1.10
CA TYR A 82 -0.19 -16.62 0.34
C TYR A 82 -1.05 -15.55 1.03
N GLY A 83 -1.70 -14.66 0.28
CA GLY A 83 -2.51 -13.58 0.87
C GLY A 83 -1.68 -12.44 1.47
N TRP A 84 -0.42 -12.33 1.04
CA TRP A 84 0.49 -11.26 1.42
C TRP A 84 0.61 -10.21 0.31
N ILE A 85 1.12 -9.03 0.67
CA ILE A 85 1.32 -7.92 -0.25
C ILE A 85 2.61 -7.16 0.07
N ASP A 86 3.16 -6.50 -0.94
CA ASP A 86 4.27 -5.58 -0.77
C ASP A 86 3.82 -4.23 -0.16
N GLY A 87 4.78 -3.50 0.37
CA GLY A 87 4.56 -2.15 0.91
C GLY A 87 5.72 -1.22 0.63
N GLN A 88 6.33 -0.70 1.69
CA GLN A 88 7.41 0.28 1.57
C GLN A 88 8.65 -0.34 0.93
N ARG A 89 9.28 0.42 0.03
CA ARG A 89 10.62 0.15 -0.49
C ARG A 89 11.63 1.09 0.16
N LYS A 90 12.81 0.60 0.52
CA LYS A 90 13.92 1.43 1.03
C LYS A 90 15.24 1.00 0.39
N SER A 91 16.14 1.96 0.19
CA SER A 91 17.54 1.63 -0.08
C SER A 91 18.14 0.91 1.13
N HIS A 92 19.04 -0.04 0.90
CA HIS A 92 19.70 -0.78 1.98
C HIS A 92 21.21 -0.62 1.91
N ASP A 93 21.83 -0.97 0.78
CA ASP A 93 23.25 -0.79 0.54
C ASP A 93 23.53 -0.55 -0.97
N ALA A 94 24.80 -0.54 -1.39
CA ALA A 94 25.18 -0.30 -2.78
C ALA A 94 24.60 -1.34 -3.75
N SER A 95 24.47 -2.59 -3.32
CA SER A 95 24.06 -3.74 -4.13
C SER A 95 22.63 -4.20 -3.89
N HIS A 96 21.93 -3.69 -2.88
CA HIS A 96 20.59 -4.16 -2.50
C HIS A 96 19.65 -3.02 -2.13
N PHE A 97 18.36 -3.30 -2.27
CA PHE A 97 17.27 -2.59 -1.63
C PHE A 97 16.46 -3.55 -0.76
N ILE A 98 15.66 -3.03 0.14
CA ILE A 98 14.70 -3.83 0.92
C ILE A 98 13.28 -3.45 0.55
N GLN A 99 12.41 -4.45 0.45
CA GLN A 99 10.99 -4.30 0.16
C GLN A 99 10.20 -4.94 1.31
N ARG A 100 9.29 -4.20 1.92
CA ARG A 100 8.45 -4.76 2.99
C ARG A 100 7.39 -5.65 2.36
N PHE A 101 7.18 -6.83 2.94
CA PHE A 101 6.06 -7.73 2.64
C PHE A 101 5.31 -8.05 3.93
N THR A 102 3.98 -7.97 3.88
CA THR A 102 3.10 -8.18 5.04
C THR A 102 1.86 -8.95 4.63
N PRO A 103 1.19 -9.66 5.54
CA PRO A 103 -0.18 -10.12 5.31
C PRO A 103 -1.08 -8.97 4.88
N ARG A 104 -2.02 -9.21 3.97
CA ARG A 104 -3.01 -8.20 3.61
C ARG A 104 -3.88 -7.88 4.83
N ARG A 105 -4.18 -6.60 5.02
CA ARG A 105 -5.18 -6.19 6.02
C ARG A 105 -6.56 -6.31 5.40
N LYS A 106 -7.56 -6.72 6.19
CA LYS A 106 -8.95 -6.94 5.76
C LYS A 106 -9.53 -5.90 4.81
N LYS A 107 -9.21 -4.61 5.00
CA LYS A 107 -9.76 -3.49 4.18
C LYS A 107 -8.76 -2.91 3.17
N SER A 108 -7.68 -3.62 2.87
CA SER A 108 -6.65 -3.14 1.93
C SER A 108 -7.19 -3.17 0.51
N LEU A 109 -7.13 -2.02 -0.17
CA LEU A 109 -7.53 -1.87 -1.57
C LEU A 109 -6.69 -2.78 -2.48
N TRP A 110 -7.28 -3.18 -3.61
CA TRP A 110 -6.58 -3.89 -4.68
C TRP A 110 -6.21 -2.90 -5.79
N SER A 111 -5.09 -3.16 -6.46
CA SER A 111 -4.73 -2.47 -7.69
C SER A 111 -5.06 -3.38 -8.88
N GLN A 112 -5.37 -2.79 -10.03
CA GLN A 112 -5.62 -3.57 -11.24
C GLN A 112 -4.43 -4.46 -11.62
N ARG A 113 -3.20 -3.98 -11.36
CA ARG A 113 -1.97 -4.76 -11.55
C ARG A 113 -1.99 -6.07 -10.75
N ASN A 114 -2.39 -6.00 -9.48
CA ASN A 114 -2.40 -7.17 -8.61
C ASN A 114 -3.57 -8.10 -8.94
N VAL A 115 -4.72 -7.55 -9.35
CA VAL A 115 -5.85 -8.33 -9.89
C VAL A 115 -5.38 -9.15 -11.10
N ASN A 116 -4.70 -8.53 -12.06
CA ASN A 116 -4.19 -9.21 -13.24
C ASN A 116 -3.18 -10.31 -12.87
N LYS A 117 -2.22 -10.01 -11.97
CA LYS A 117 -1.27 -11.01 -11.46
C LYS A 117 -1.97 -12.19 -10.80
N VAL A 118 -2.99 -11.95 -9.98
CA VAL A 118 -3.76 -13.02 -9.36
C VAL A 118 -4.48 -13.86 -10.42
N ALA A 119 -5.07 -13.25 -11.45
CA ALA A 119 -5.69 -13.99 -12.54
C ALA A 119 -4.68 -14.94 -13.23
N ASP A 120 -3.48 -14.46 -13.53
CA ASP A 120 -2.40 -15.27 -14.10
C ASP A 120 -1.98 -16.41 -13.14
N LEU A 121 -1.89 -16.13 -11.83
CA LEU A 121 -1.51 -17.12 -10.82
C LEU A 121 -2.59 -18.19 -10.58
N ILE A 122 -3.88 -17.82 -10.70
CA ILE A 122 -5.00 -18.77 -10.68
C ILE A 122 -4.92 -19.66 -11.91
N ALA A 123 -4.76 -19.07 -13.10
CA ALA A 123 -4.63 -19.83 -14.35
C ALA A 123 -3.45 -20.80 -14.33
N ALA A 124 -2.34 -20.42 -13.67
CA ALA A 124 -1.17 -21.26 -13.46
C ALA A 124 -1.30 -22.27 -12.31
N GLY A 125 -2.42 -22.32 -11.59
CA GLY A 125 -2.64 -23.24 -10.46
C GLY A 125 -1.73 -22.98 -9.24
N ARG A 126 -1.20 -21.76 -9.10
CA ARG A 126 -0.23 -21.41 -8.04
C ARG A 126 -0.86 -20.83 -6.78
N MET A 127 -2.12 -20.42 -6.82
CA MET A 127 -2.80 -19.86 -5.66
C MET A 127 -2.93 -20.88 -4.53
N THR A 128 -2.60 -20.48 -3.31
CA THR A 128 -2.87 -21.28 -2.12
C THR A 128 -4.25 -20.91 -1.55
N PRO A 129 -4.84 -21.74 -0.66
CA PRO A 129 -6.09 -21.40 0.01
C PRO A 129 -6.06 -20.05 0.75
N ALA A 130 -4.91 -19.67 1.33
CA ALA A 130 -4.77 -18.39 2.02
C ALA A 130 -4.84 -17.21 1.06
N GLY A 131 -4.17 -17.30 -0.10
CA GLY A 131 -4.28 -16.28 -1.14
C GLY A 131 -5.69 -16.19 -1.73
N GLN A 132 -6.32 -17.33 -1.98
CA GLN A 132 -7.68 -17.37 -2.52
C GLN A 132 -8.70 -16.75 -1.55
N ALA A 133 -8.57 -17.00 -0.24
CA ALA A 133 -9.45 -16.39 0.75
C ALA A 133 -9.40 -14.84 0.75
N GLU A 134 -8.24 -14.24 0.49
CA GLU A 134 -8.11 -12.78 0.36
C GLU A 134 -8.75 -12.23 -0.92
N VAL A 135 -8.76 -13.03 -2.00
CA VAL A 135 -9.44 -12.71 -3.26
C VAL A 135 -10.95 -12.80 -3.07
N ASP A 136 -11.44 -13.88 -2.48
CA ASP A 136 -12.87 -14.11 -2.21
C ASP A 136 -13.44 -13.01 -1.30
N ALA A 137 -12.73 -12.67 -0.21
CA ALA A 137 -13.14 -11.61 0.69
C ALA A 137 -13.17 -10.22 0.00
N ALA A 138 -12.33 -10.00 -1.01
CA ALA A 138 -12.31 -8.75 -1.76
C ALA A 138 -13.40 -8.66 -2.82
N MET A 139 -13.80 -9.79 -3.39
CA MET A 139 -14.97 -9.87 -4.28
C MET A 139 -16.26 -9.67 -3.47
N GLU A 140 -16.37 -10.30 -2.30
CA GLU A 140 -17.55 -10.19 -1.43
C GLU A 140 -17.81 -8.74 -0.98
N ASP A 141 -16.76 -7.99 -0.62
CA ASP A 141 -16.89 -6.61 -0.14
C ASP A 141 -16.70 -5.53 -1.22
N GLY A 142 -16.60 -5.93 -2.49
CA GLY A 142 -16.54 -5.05 -3.64
C GLY A 142 -15.21 -4.32 -3.85
N ARG A 143 -14.14 -4.66 -3.09
CA ARG A 143 -12.80 -4.10 -3.30
C ARG A 143 -12.14 -4.60 -4.58
N TRP A 144 -12.53 -5.78 -5.05
CA TRP A 144 -12.01 -6.38 -6.27
C TRP A 144 -12.42 -5.58 -7.51
N GLU A 145 -13.69 -5.23 -7.63
CA GLU A 145 -14.27 -4.44 -8.73
C GLU A 145 -13.80 -2.98 -8.68
N LYS A 146 -13.52 -2.47 -7.48
CA LYS A 146 -12.98 -1.12 -7.25
C LYS A 146 -11.45 -1.04 -7.37
N ALA A 147 -10.82 -2.06 -7.95
CA ALA A 147 -9.37 -2.08 -8.09
C ALA A 147 -8.90 -0.88 -8.93
N TYR A 148 -8.04 -0.05 -8.34
CA TYR A 148 -7.62 1.19 -9.00
C TYR A 148 -6.58 0.91 -10.09
N SER A 149 -6.67 1.65 -11.20
CA SER A 149 -5.63 1.70 -12.22
C SER A 149 -4.45 2.56 -11.75
N SER A 150 -3.27 2.33 -12.32
CA SER A 150 -2.09 3.17 -12.02
C SER A 150 -2.41 4.65 -12.27
N SER A 151 -1.91 5.55 -11.43
CA SER A 151 -2.01 7.00 -11.63
C SER A 151 -1.44 7.46 -12.97
N SER A 152 -0.58 6.67 -13.60
CA SER A 152 -0.06 6.92 -14.96
C SER A 152 -1.16 6.88 -16.03
N ASN A 153 -2.29 6.25 -15.75
CA ASN A 153 -3.48 6.22 -16.62
C ASN A 153 -4.60 7.16 -16.12
N ALA A 154 -4.31 8.03 -15.16
CA ALA A 154 -5.30 8.99 -14.66
C ALA A 154 -5.59 10.02 -15.77
N VAL A 155 -6.86 10.09 -16.18
CA VAL A 155 -7.32 11.14 -17.10
C VAL A 155 -7.46 12.42 -16.29
N VAL A 156 -6.87 13.50 -16.78
CA VAL A 156 -7.00 14.83 -16.17
C VAL A 156 -8.47 15.29 -16.30
N PRO A 157 -9.19 15.55 -15.19
CA PRO A 157 -10.58 16.02 -15.24
C PRO A 157 -10.74 17.33 -16.04
N GLU A 158 -11.86 17.49 -16.73
CA GLU A 158 -12.12 18.66 -17.60
C GLU A 158 -12.19 19.97 -16.81
N ASP A 159 -12.76 19.95 -15.61
CA ASP A 159 -12.79 21.10 -14.70
C ASP A 159 -11.38 21.53 -14.25
N PHE A 160 -10.49 20.57 -14.04
CA PHE A 160 -9.08 20.85 -13.72
C PHE A 160 -8.32 21.40 -14.93
N GLN A 161 -8.57 20.89 -16.15
CA GLN A 161 -7.99 21.46 -17.38
C GLN A 161 -8.45 22.90 -17.58
N ASN A 162 -9.75 23.17 -17.45
CA ASN A 162 -10.31 24.52 -17.55
C ASN A 162 -9.71 25.48 -16.50
N ALA A 163 -9.46 24.99 -15.27
CA ALA A 163 -8.81 25.78 -14.23
C ALA A 163 -7.32 26.06 -14.53
N LEU A 164 -6.61 25.15 -15.20
CA LEU A 164 -5.24 25.37 -15.67
C LEU A 164 -5.19 26.38 -16.82
N GLU A 165 -6.11 26.29 -17.78
CA GLU A 165 -6.19 27.25 -18.90
C GLU A 165 -6.54 28.67 -18.43
N GLY A 166 -7.35 28.78 -17.37
CA GLY A 166 -7.66 30.06 -16.74
C GLY A 166 -6.52 30.69 -15.92
N ASN A 167 -5.39 30.01 -15.76
CA ASN A 167 -4.26 30.48 -14.96
C ASN A 167 -2.91 30.12 -15.61
N GLU A 168 -2.37 31.07 -16.38
CA GLU A 168 -1.12 30.93 -17.13
C GLU A 168 0.07 30.44 -16.27
N ALA A 169 0.25 31.00 -15.07
CA ALA A 169 1.32 30.58 -14.15
C ALA A 169 1.15 29.14 -13.64
N ALA A 170 -0.09 28.69 -13.45
CA ALA A 170 -0.38 27.30 -13.08
C ALA A 170 -0.15 26.34 -14.26
N GLY A 171 -0.50 26.76 -15.48
CA GLY A 171 -0.22 26.03 -16.71
C GLY A 171 1.28 25.82 -16.97
N GLU A 172 2.09 26.86 -16.77
CA GLU A 172 3.55 26.79 -16.88
C GLU A 172 4.16 25.85 -15.83
N PHE A 173 3.72 25.93 -14.57
CA PHE A 173 4.19 25.02 -13.51
C PHE A 173 3.82 23.55 -13.78
N TRP A 174 2.62 23.31 -14.32
CA TRP A 174 2.12 21.99 -14.66
C TRP A 174 2.88 21.35 -15.83
N THR A 175 3.14 22.12 -16.89
CA THR A 175 3.88 21.66 -18.08
C THR A 175 5.39 21.54 -17.85
N GLY A 176 5.96 22.34 -16.96
CA GLY A 176 7.38 22.25 -16.58
C GLY A 176 7.78 20.98 -15.81
N HIS A 177 6.82 20.11 -15.47
CA HIS A 177 7.02 18.82 -14.80
C HIS A 177 6.87 17.62 -15.74
N ASP A 178 7.34 17.72 -16.99
CA ASP A 178 7.64 16.54 -17.80
C ASP A 178 8.77 15.75 -17.10
N ILE A 179 8.37 14.83 -16.22
CA ILE A 179 9.28 13.83 -15.64
C ILE A 179 9.72 12.97 -16.82
N PRO A 180 11.01 12.99 -17.22
CA PRO A 180 11.48 12.12 -18.28
C PRO A 180 11.17 10.69 -17.87
N THR A 181 10.40 10.00 -18.69
CA THR A 181 10.08 8.59 -18.56
C THR A 181 11.41 7.82 -18.53
N LYS A 182 11.77 7.32 -17.34
CA LYS A 182 12.91 6.43 -17.13
C LYS A 182 12.53 4.98 -17.38
#